data_AF-A0A6I5HGS7-F1
#
_entry.id   AF-A0A6I5HGS7-F1
#
_cell.length_a   1.000
_cell.length_b   1.000
_cell.length_c   1.000
_cell.angle_alpha   90.00
_cell.angle_beta   90.00
_cell.angle_gamma   90.00
#
_symmetry.space_group_name_H-M   'P 1'
#
loop_
_entity.id
_entity.type
_entity.pdbx_description
1 polymer ?
#
loop_
_entity_poly.entity_id
_entity_poly.type
_entity_poly.pdbx_seq_one_letter_code
_entity_poly.pdbx_strand_id
1 'polypeptide(L)'
;ATACAAPAAPAGPPTAGTGPPAAAPGADLCTRLVVHWAREALDGDTYGDYQSMGLSHGQYEILRDVVDAGRAVRRRQGASAAVSLMGRQARTACAARYRHGTPAKSPWS
;
A
#
# COMPACT_ATOMS: atom_id res chain seq x y z
N ALA A 1 45.06 -25.27 -41.20
CA ALA A 1 43.59 -25.21 -41.15
C ALA A 1 43.20 -24.11 -40.19
N THR A 2 42.51 -23.09 -40.67
CA THR A 2 42.17 -21.86 -39.92
C THR A 2 40.66 -21.73 -39.87
N ALA A 3 40.09 -21.61 -38.67
CA ALA A 3 38.77 -21.01 -38.46
C ALA A 3 38.58 -20.66 -36.98
N CYS A 4 38.20 -19.42 -36.68
CA CYS A 4 37.17 -19.15 -35.67
C CYS A 4 36.53 -17.77 -35.89
N ALA A 5 35.26 -17.68 -35.55
CA ALA A 5 34.22 -16.86 -36.17
C ALA A 5 34.15 -15.39 -35.71
N ALA A 6 33.47 -14.57 -36.53
CA ALA A 6 33.18 -13.16 -36.32
C ALA A 6 32.14 -12.93 -35.18
N PRO A 7 32.18 -11.76 -34.50
CA PRO A 7 31.19 -11.41 -33.48
C PRO A 7 29.91 -10.83 -34.11
N ALA A 8 28.75 -11.31 -33.66
CA ALA A 8 27.46 -10.68 -33.92
C ALA A 8 27.02 -9.84 -32.70
N ALA A 9 26.65 -8.59 -32.95
CA ALA A 9 25.93 -7.70 -32.04
C ALA A 9 24.97 -6.83 -32.89
N PRO A 10 23.93 -6.18 -32.33
CA PRO A 10 23.41 -6.20 -30.96
C PRO A 10 21.91 -6.54 -30.89
N ALA A 11 21.44 -7.17 -29.81
CA ALA A 11 20.03 -7.12 -29.43
C ALA A 11 19.87 -6.02 -28.36
N GLY A 12 19.18 -4.93 -28.72
CA GLY A 12 18.91 -3.82 -27.81
C GLY A 12 18.11 -4.27 -26.57
N PRO A 13 18.22 -3.54 -25.45
CA PRO A 13 17.51 -3.91 -24.23
C PRO A 13 15.99 -3.81 -24.45
N PRO A 14 15.19 -4.75 -23.92
CA PRO A 14 13.74 -4.65 -23.99
C PRO A 14 13.26 -3.42 -23.22
N THR A 15 12.47 -2.57 -23.88
CA THR A 15 11.71 -1.50 -23.25
C THR A 15 10.82 -2.09 -22.16
N ALA A 16 11.15 -1.82 -20.90
CA ALA A 16 10.31 -2.13 -19.75
C ALA A 16 8.99 -1.36 -19.92
N GLY A 17 7.90 -2.10 -20.11
CA GLY A 17 6.55 -1.52 -20.19
C GLY A 17 6.25 -0.72 -18.93
N THR A 18 5.66 0.47 -19.12
CA THR A 18 5.18 1.35 -18.05
C THR A 18 3.94 0.72 -17.39
N GLY A 19 4.17 -0.33 -16.60
CA GLY A 19 3.27 -0.72 -15.53
C GLY A 19 3.47 0.23 -14.35
N PRO A 20 2.44 0.45 -13.50
CA PRO A 20 2.63 1.20 -12.27
C PRO A 20 3.78 0.57 -11.46
N PRO A 21 4.67 1.37 -10.85
CA PRO A 21 5.78 0.84 -10.09
C PRO A 21 5.26 -0.17 -9.06
N ALA A 22 5.93 -1.33 -8.98
CA ALA A 22 5.61 -2.32 -7.97
C ALA A 22 5.67 -1.64 -6.60
N ALA A 23 4.65 -1.87 -5.78
CA ALA A 23 4.61 -1.32 -4.44
C ALA A 23 5.84 -1.82 -3.68
N ALA A 24 6.52 -0.91 -2.97
CA ALA A 24 7.62 -1.32 -2.09
C ALA A 24 7.07 -2.38 -1.10
N PRO A 25 7.86 -3.39 -0.69
CA PRO A 25 7.37 -4.44 0.22
C PRO A 25 6.70 -3.90 1.50
N GLY A 26 7.13 -2.74 1.98
CA GLY A 26 6.49 -2.04 3.10
C GLY A 26 5.11 -1.45 2.79
N ALA A 27 4.88 -0.99 1.56
CA ALA A 27 3.58 -0.47 1.12
C ALA A 27 2.51 -1.58 1.03
N ASP A 28 2.89 -2.77 0.58
CA ASP A 28 1.97 -3.91 0.52
C ASP A 28 1.58 -4.41 1.90
N LEU A 29 2.56 -4.50 2.82
CA LEU A 29 2.27 -4.84 4.22
C LEU A 29 1.37 -3.77 4.86
N CYS A 30 1.69 -2.49 4.69
CA CYS A 30 0.87 -1.38 5.15
C CYS A 30 -0.57 -1.50 4.63
N THR A 31 -0.73 -1.77 3.33
CA THR A 31 -2.06 -1.86 2.70
C THR A 31 -2.87 -3.01 3.31
N ARG A 32 -2.28 -4.19 3.48
CA ARG A 32 -2.96 -5.35 4.07
C ARG A 32 -3.40 -5.08 5.51
N LEU A 33 -2.51 -4.53 6.34
CA LEU A 33 -2.82 -4.22 7.74
C LEU A 33 -3.91 -3.16 7.85
N VAL A 34 -3.77 -2.05 7.11
CA VAL A 34 -4.78 -0.98 7.10
C VAL A 34 -6.13 -1.51 6.64
N VAL A 35 -6.21 -2.27 5.54
CA VAL A 35 -7.49 -2.78 5.03
C VAL A 35 -8.14 -3.76 6.01
N HIS A 36 -7.36 -4.62 6.66
CA HIS A 36 -7.87 -5.54 7.66
C HIS A 36 -8.52 -4.79 8.82
N TRP A 37 -7.76 -3.92 9.49
CA TRP A 37 -8.26 -3.15 10.63
C TRP A 37 -9.35 -2.15 10.24
N ALA A 38 -9.33 -1.64 9.01
CA ALA A 38 -10.36 -0.73 8.55
C ALA A 38 -11.71 -1.43 8.44
N ARG A 39 -11.74 -2.71 8.02
CA ARG A 39 -12.97 -3.51 8.00
C ARG A 39 -13.47 -3.77 9.42
N GLU A 40 -12.60 -4.22 10.32
CA GLU A 40 -12.94 -4.43 11.73
C GLU A 40 -13.51 -3.15 12.38
N ALA A 41 -12.88 -2.00 12.16
CA ALA A 41 -13.32 -0.70 12.68
C ALA A 41 -14.53 -0.10 11.94
N LEU A 42 -14.88 -0.64 10.77
CA LEU A 42 -16.12 -0.29 10.08
C LEU A 42 -17.30 -0.96 10.77
N ASP A 43 -17.13 -2.20 11.21
CA ASP A 43 -18.17 -2.99 11.87
C ASP A 43 -18.25 -2.73 13.38
N GLY A 44 -17.17 -2.21 13.99
CA GLY A 44 -17.13 -1.74 15.37
C GLY A 44 -17.16 -0.21 15.53
N ASP A 45 -17.24 0.25 16.79
CA ASP A 45 -17.32 1.68 17.12
C ASP A 45 -15.96 2.31 17.41
N THR A 46 -14.96 1.53 17.80
CA THR A 46 -13.62 2.00 18.20
C THR A 46 -12.50 1.40 17.37
N TYR A 47 -11.33 2.01 17.46
CA TYR A 47 -10.06 1.42 17.04
C TYR A 47 -9.44 0.67 18.21
N GLY A 48 -8.66 -0.37 17.93
CA GLY A 48 -7.76 -0.96 18.92
C GLY A 48 -6.58 -0.04 19.24
N ASP A 49 -5.76 -0.43 20.21
CA ASP A 49 -4.45 0.18 20.40
C ASP A 49 -3.52 -0.16 19.21
N TYR A 50 -2.84 0.84 18.67
CA TYR A 50 -2.10 0.70 17.42
C TYR A 50 -0.87 -0.21 17.54
N GLN A 51 -0.26 -0.29 18.72
CA GLN A 51 0.84 -1.23 18.98
C GLN A 51 0.32 -2.67 19.00
N SER A 52 -0.81 -2.90 19.67
CA SER A 52 -1.48 -4.21 19.70
C SER A 52 -1.95 -4.67 18.32
N MET A 53 -2.27 -3.72 17.44
CA MET A 53 -2.63 -3.98 16.03
C MET A 53 -1.43 -4.20 15.10
N GLY A 54 -0.20 -4.09 15.62
CA GLY A 54 1.03 -4.20 14.82
C GLY A 54 1.22 -3.04 13.83
N LEU A 55 0.55 -1.91 14.06
CA LEU A 55 0.66 -0.73 13.22
C LEU A 55 1.74 0.20 13.75
N SER A 56 2.47 0.85 12.85
CA SER A 56 3.22 2.05 13.23
C SER A 56 2.27 3.25 13.36
N HIS A 57 2.69 4.29 14.08
CA HIS A 57 1.87 5.51 14.25
C HIS A 57 1.34 6.06 12.91
N GLY A 58 2.21 6.16 11.91
CA GLY A 58 1.79 6.67 10.61
C GLY A 58 0.96 5.70 9.76
N GLN A 59 0.99 4.38 10.04
CA GLN A 59 0.00 3.46 9.46
C GLN A 59 -1.36 3.60 10.17
N TYR A 60 -1.33 3.89 11.47
CA TYR A 60 -2.53 4.13 12.27
C TYR A 60 -3.25 5.44 11.89
N GLU A 61 -2.52 6.48 11.51
CA GLU A 61 -3.12 7.69 10.90
C GLU A 61 -3.84 7.36 9.59
N ILE A 62 -3.20 6.59 8.69
CA ILE A 62 -3.83 6.13 7.45
C ILE A 62 -5.10 5.33 7.74
N LEU A 63 -5.06 4.44 8.74
CA LEU A 63 -6.25 3.67 9.17
C LEU A 63 -7.40 4.60 9.56
N ARG A 64 -7.14 5.61 10.40
CA ARG A 64 -8.17 6.54 10.87
C ARG A 64 -8.81 7.32 9.71
N ASP A 65 -8.01 7.82 8.79
CA ASP A 65 -8.51 8.55 7.61
C ASP A 65 -9.34 7.67 6.68
N VAL A 66 -8.89 6.43 6.46
CA VAL A 66 -9.60 5.45 5.62
C VAL A 66 -10.94 5.06 6.24
N VAL A 67 -11.00 4.83 7.55
CA VAL A 67 -12.24 4.44 8.24
C VAL A 67 -13.23 5.61 8.30
N ASP A 68 -12.77 6.84 8.54
CA ASP A 68 -13.64 8.01 8.51
C ASP A 68 -14.32 8.19 7.14
N ALA A 69 -13.53 8.14 6.06
CA ALA A 69 -14.05 8.17 4.70
C ALA A 69 -14.98 6.99 4.40
N GLY A 70 -14.62 5.79 4.84
CA GLY A 70 -15.43 4.58 4.73
C GLY A 70 -16.80 4.71 5.43
N ARG A 71 -16.83 5.23 6.66
CA ARG A 71 -18.08 5.49 7.40
C ARG A 71 -18.96 6.51 6.69
N ALA A 72 -18.37 7.56 6.12
CA ALA A 72 -19.12 8.54 5.32
C ALA A 72 -19.76 7.92 4.07
N VAL A 73 -19.01 7.07 3.35
CA VAL A 73 -19.53 6.35 2.18
C VAL A 73 -20.57 5.32 2.58
N ARG A 74 -20.36 4.57 3.67
CA ARG A 74 -21.32 3.58 4.17
C ARG A 74 -22.70 4.18 4.40
N ARG A 75 -22.76 5.35 5.02
CA ARG A 75 -24.03 6.08 5.26
C ARG A 75 -24.74 6.49 3.97
N ARG A 76 -24.02 6.71 2.88
CA ARG A 76 -24.58 7.22 1.61
C ARG A 76 -24.85 6.13 0.57
N GLN A 77 -24.03 5.08 0.55
CA GLN A 77 -23.93 4.12 -0.56
C GLN A 77 -23.85 2.66 -0.08
N GLY A 78 -23.84 2.41 1.24
CA GLY A 78 -23.80 1.08 1.81
C GLY A 78 -22.39 0.50 2.04
N ALA A 79 -22.35 -0.66 2.70
CA ALA A 79 -21.12 -1.28 3.19
C ALA A 79 -20.15 -1.71 2.07
N SER A 80 -20.67 -2.28 0.98
CA SER A 80 -19.82 -2.73 -0.15
C SER A 80 -19.06 -1.57 -0.83
N ALA A 81 -19.74 -0.43 -1.01
CA ALA A 81 -19.13 0.78 -1.54
C ALA A 81 -18.04 1.32 -0.59
N ALA A 82 -18.29 1.30 0.71
CA ALA A 82 -17.32 1.70 1.73
C ALA A 82 -16.07 0.82 1.70
N VAL A 83 -16.22 -0.50 1.75
CA VAL A 83 -15.09 -1.45 1.72
C VAL A 83 -14.25 -1.29 0.45
N SER A 84 -14.92 -1.09 -0.69
CA SER A 84 -14.25 -0.87 -1.98
C SER A 84 -13.45 0.44 -2.01
N LEU A 85 -14.00 1.51 -1.44
CA LEU A 85 -13.31 2.79 -1.29
C LEU A 85 -12.10 2.65 -0.37
N MET A 86 -12.30 2.04 0.80
CA MET A 86 -11.26 1.89 1.81
C MET A 86 -10.04 1.14 1.29
N GLY A 87 -10.26 0.08 0.49
CA GLY A 87 -9.18 -0.65 -0.17
C GLY A 87 -8.36 0.20 -1.13
N ARG A 88 -9.01 1.02 -1.96
CA ARG A 88 -8.32 1.93 -2.88
C ARG A 88 -7.54 3.01 -2.15
N GLN A 89 -8.16 3.62 -1.14
CA GLN A 89 -7.55 4.71 -0.37
C GLN A 89 -6.35 4.22 0.46
N ALA A 90 -6.47 3.06 1.10
CA ALA A 90 -5.36 2.43 1.81
C ALA A 90 -4.17 2.16 0.88
N ARG A 91 -4.43 1.59 -0.31
CA ARG A 91 -3.38 1.33 -1.30
C ARG A 91 -2.67 2.61 -1.73
N THR A 92 -3.42 3.66 -2.05
CA THR A 92 -2.84 4.96 -2.47
C THR A 92 -2.04 5.60 -1.34
N ALA A 93 -2.58 5.64 -0.12
CA ALA A 93 -1.92 6.26 1.02
C ALA A 93 -0.64 5.50 1.44
N CYS A 94 -0.69 4.17 1.49
CA CYS A 94 0.47 3.34 1.76
C CYS A 94 1.52 3.47 0.66
N ALA A 95 1.14 3.47 -0.63
CA ALA A 95 2.09 3.71 -1.72
C ALA A 95 2.78 5.08 -1.59
N ALA A 96 2.02 6.13 -1.29
CA ALA A 96 2.56 7.48 -1.11
C ALA A 96 3.53 7.59 0.08
N ARG A 97 3.23 6.88 1.18
CA ARG A 97 4.07 6.83 2.39
C ARG A 97 5.42 6.15 2.14
N TYR A 98 5.42 5.08 1.38
CA TYR A 98 6.61 4.26 1.12
C TYR A 98 7.31 4.59 -0.21
N ARG A 99 6.88 5.66 -0.91
CA ARG A 99 7.43 6.06 -2.22
C ARG A 99 8.96 6.27 -2.20
N HIS A 100 9.48 6.65 -1.04
CA HIS A 100 10.91 6.94 -0.80
C HIS A 100 11.59 5.85 0.03
N GLY A 101 10.98 4.66 0.13
CA GLY A 101 11.42 3.58 1.00
C GLY A 101 10.71 3.56 2.34
N THR A 102 11.18 2.72 3.26
CA THR A 102 10.62 2.61 4.61
C THR A 102 10.76 3.94 5.34
N PRO A 103 9.66 4.56 5.79
CA PRO A 103 9.74 5.77 6.62
C PRO A 103 10.63 5.48 7.82
N ALA A 104 11.57 6.37 8.12
CA ALA A 104 12.34 6.27 9.36
C ALA A 104 11.37 6.13 10.54
N LYS A 105 11.67 5.23 11.48
CA LYS A 105 11.00 5.31 12.79
C LYS A 105 11.31 6.70 13.34
N SER A 106 10.31 7.36 13.92
CA SER A 106 10.55 8.64 14.57
C SER A 106 11.74 8.49 15.55
N PRO A 107 12.68 9.44 15.59
CA PRO A 107 13.84 9.37 16.49
C PRO A 107 13.46 9.42 17.98
N TRP A 108 12.18 9.58 18.29
CA TRP A 108 11.59 9.56 19.63
C TRP A 108 10.77 8.28 19.91
N SER A 109 11.01 7.21 19.14
CA SER A 109 10.48 5.86 19.38
C SER A 109 11.48 4.99 20.13
#